data_AF-A0A7X8WNC4-F1
#
_entry.id   AF-A0A7X8WNC4-F1
#
_cell.length_a   1.000
_cell.length_b   1.000
_cell.length_c   1.000
_cell.angle_alpha   90.00
_cell.angle_beta   90.00
_cell.angle_gamma   90.00
#
_symmetry.space_group_name_H-M   'P 1'
#
loop_
_entity.id
_entity.type
_entity.pdbx_description
1 polymer ?
#
loop_
_entity_poly.entity_id
_entity_poly.type
_entity_poly.pdbx_seq_one_letter_code
_entity_poly.pdbx_strand_id
1 'polypeptide(L)'
;MKLIKYIIISTVFAASLLTVNTSCSDLLDLSPIDNYGSESYWKSEAHATGYIDGIHKHLRDAAWQHSIVFGELRAGHYISGTSGDGASVFNGSIIQQNFDSNNTGVSKFGDLYGRITNCNLFIERVTDADYMPEEKRDYYLGMVHAIRAFYYFDLYRVYGGVPLRLGIEVIDGELDPTKLYLPRAKASEVVDQIKKDINQSLEYFGNNNDFDPYNMGKKAYWNKAATEALAADVYLWNSKVSTGDNQANTEDLQVAKKHLLNLVNNYNLQLESDFSKVHDTENKSNDEVIFAIRYLEGEAQNSANNYLYDPYVGGTKGNAYLEDGSLFVDPLGISTSQAQQRSEYVKDLFLSFDKKDSR
;
A
#
# COMPACT_ATOMS: atom_id res chain seq x y z
N MET A 1 6.67 78.81 -32.09
CA MET A 1 7.24 77.63 -32.81
C MET A 1 7.84 76.56 -31.89
N LYS A 2 8.55 76.89 -30.80
CA LYS A 2 9.15 75.86 -29.91
C LYS A 2 8.10 74.99 -29.19
N LEU A 3 7.00 75.57 -28.69
CA LEU A 3 5.94 74.80 -28.02
C LEU A 3 5.25 73.76 -28.93
N ILE A 4 5.02 74.09 -30.21
CA ILE A 4 4.36 73.17 -31.16
C ILE A 4 5.26 71.95 -31.44
N LYS A 5 6.59 72.13 -31.47
CA LYS A 5 7.54 71.02 -31.61
C LYS A 5 7.49 70.05 -30.41
N TYR A 6 7.41 70.56 -29.19
CA TYR A 6 7.32 69.73 -27.98
C TYR A 6 5.98 68.98 -27.90
N ILE A 7 4.88 69.61 -28.32
CA ILE A 7 3.57 68.95 -28.38
C ILE A 7 3.62 67.81 -29.40
N ILE A 8 4.11 68.05 -30.62
CA ILE A 8 4.19 67.02 -31.67
C ILE A 8 5.08 65.85 -31.22
N ILE A 9 6.26 66.12 -30.65
CA ILE A 9 7.17 65.08 -30.13
C ILE A 9 6.52 64.29 -28.99
N SER A 10 5.78 64.94 -28.09
CA SER A 10 5.07 64.28 -27.00
C SER A 10 3.92 63.40 -27.51
N THR A 11 3.14 63.84 -28.50
CA THR A 11 2.10 63.01 -29.14
C THR A 11 2.67 61.84 -29.92
N VAL A 12 3.81 61.98 -30.59
CA VAL A 12 4.46 60.87 -31.32
C VAL A 12 5.03 59.84 -30.34
N PHE A 13 5.58 60.28 -29.21
CA PHE A 13 6.07 59.39 -28.15
C PHE A 13 4.93 58.68 -27.40
N ALA A 14 3.81 59.36 -27.18
CA ALA A 14 2.60 58.75 -26.61
C ALA A 14 1.92 57.76 -27.57
N ALA A 15 1.95 58.04 -28.87
CA ALA A 15 1.42 57.14 -29.90
C ALA A 15 2.30 55.90 -30.14
N SER A 16 3.63 56.01 -29.98
CA SER A 16 4.53 54.86 -30.09
C SER A 16 4.45 53.90 -28.90
N LEU A 17 4.15 54.40 -27.69
CA LEU A 17 3.92 53.56 -26.50
C LEU A 17 2.65 52.69 -26.57
N LEU A 18 1.68 53.04 -27.41
CA LEU A 18 0.41 52.30 -27.52
C LEU A 18 0.47 51.10 -28.47
N THR A 19 1.56 50.92 -29.21
CA THR A 19 1.68 49.87 -30.25
C THR A 19 2.41 48.60 -29.82
N VAL A 20 2.85 48.50 -28.55
CA VAL A 20 3.67 47.36 -28.07
C VAL A 20 2.90 46.37 -27.18
N ASN A 21 1.57 46.50 -27.06
CA ASN A 21 0.73 45.56 -26.30
C ASN A 21 0.14 44.45 -27.17
N THR A 22 0.94 43.81 -28.03
CA THR A 22 0.62 42.45 -28.46
C THR A 22 1.02 41.51 -27.31
N SER A 23 0.11 41.38 -26.34
CA SER A 23 0.18 40.39 -25.27
C SER A 23 0.44 39.03 -25.89
N CYS A 24 1.63 38.49 -25.64
CA CYS A 24 2.02 37.13 -25.97
C CYS A 24 1.35 36.16 -24.96
N SER A 25 0.01 36.15 -24.90
CA SER A 25 -0.74 35.31 -23.95
C SER A 25 -0.47 33.83 -24.19
N ASP A 26 -0.39 33.43 -25.46
CA ASP A 26 -0.31 32.02 -25.86
C ASP A 26 1.09 31.42 -25.60
N LEU A 27 2.11 32.25 -25.37
CA LEU A 27 3.47 31.80 -24.99
C LEU A 27 3.63 31.63 -23.47
N LEU A 28 2.70 32.19 -22.68
CA LEU A 28 2.66 32.08 -21.22
C LEU A 28 1.71 30.98 -20.74
N ASP A 29 0.75 30.55 -21.57
CA ASP A 29 -0.09 29.36 -21.37
C ASP A 29 0.59 28.08 -21.88
N LEU A 30 1.86 27.88 -21.49
CA LEU A 30 2.53 26.61 -21.71
C LEU A 30 2.02 25.62 -20.64
N SER A 31 1.05 24.79 -21.03
CA SER A 31 0.77 23.55 -20.30
C SER A 31 2.08 22.76 -20.18
N PRO A 32 2.40 22.16 -19.01
CA PRO A 32 3.66 21.44 -18.85
C PRO A 32 3.76 20.36 -19.93
N ILE A 33 4.79 20.45 -20.78
CA ILE A 33 4.97 19.53 -21.92
C ILE A 33 5.29 18.12 -21.42
N ASP A 34 5.89 18.02 -20.23
CA ASP A 34 6.47 16.80 -19.67
C ASP A 34 5.78 16.33 -18.38
N ASN A 35 4.69 16.97 -17.95
CA ASN A 35 3.92 16.58 -16.77
C ASN A 35 2.42 16.83 -16.99
N TYR A 36 1.58 15.90 -16.56
CA TYR A 36 0.16 16.16 -16.52
C TYR A 36 -0.13 17.19 -15.42
N GLY A 37 -0.59 18.39 -15.79
CA GLY A 37 -1.25 19.29 -14.85
C GLY A 37 -2.51 18.63 -14.29
N SER A 38 -2.91 18.99 -13.06
CA SER A 38 -4.06 18.38 -12.37
C SER A 38 -5.37 18.45 -13.17
N GLU A 39 -5.57 19.50 -13.96
CA GLU A 39 -6.71 19.66 -14.88
C GLU A 39 -6.63 18.79 -16.15
N SER A 40 -5.44 18.32 -16.51
CA SER A 40 -5.19 17.61 -17.77
C SER A 40 -5.20 16.08 -17.66
N TYR A 41 -5.03 15.53 -16.45
CA TYR A 41 -4.85 14.09 -16.25
C TYR A 41 -6.15 13.28 -16.30
N TRP A 42 -7.23 13.70 -15.66
CA TRP A 42 -8.42 12.85 -15.48
C TRP A 42 -9.40 12.94 -16.66
N LYS A 43 -8.93 12.56 -17.86
CA LYS A 43 -9.66 12.72 -19.13
C LYS A 43 -9.95 11.42 -19.89
N SER A 44 -9.41 10.29 -19.43
CA SER A 44 -9.56 9.02 -20.13
C SER A 44 -9.54 7.83 -19.17
N GLU A 45 -10.18 6.74 -19.60
CA GLU A 45 -10.14 5.46 -18.90
C GLU A 45 -8.71 4.97 -18.64
N ALA A 46 -7.79 5.21 -19.60
CA ALA A 46 -6.39 4.82 -19.48
C ALA A 46 -5.68 5.55 -18.34
N HIS A 47 -5.99 6.83 -18.12
CA HIS A 47 -5.41 7.60 -17.02
C HIS A 47 -5.88 7.08 -15.66
N ALA A 48 -7.17 6.79 -15.51
CA ALA A 48 -7.69 6.18 -14.28
C ALA A 48 -7.10 4.78 -14.06
N THR A 49 -6.98 3.96 -15.10
CA THR A 49 -6.37 2.62 -15.02
C THR A 49 -4.90 2.70 -14.58
N GLY A 50 -4.10 3.57 -15.21
CA GLY A 50 -2.71 3.76 -14.81
C GLY A 50 -2.56 4.28 -13.38
N TYR A 51 -3.53 5.06 -12.88
CA TYR A 51 -3.53 5.49 -11.48
C TYR A 51 -3.87 4.34 -10.51
N ILE A 52 -4.79 3.44 -10.88
CA ILE A 52 -5.06 2.20 -10.13
C ILE A 52 -3.81 1.33 -10.05
N ASP A 53 -3.06 1.19 -11.14
CA ASP A 53 -1.77 0.48 -11.15
C ASP A 53 -0.78 1.14 -10.17
N GLY A 54 -0.71 2.46 -10.17
CA GLY A 54 0.08 3.24 -9.21
C GLY A 54 -0.32 3.00 -7.75
N ILE A 55 -1.62 2.94 -7.45
CA ILE A 55 -2.11 2.62 -6.09
C ILE A 55 -1.68 1.21 -5.67
N HIS A 56 -1.79 0.22 -6.55
CA HIS A 56 -1.38 -1.16 -6.24
C HIS A 56 0.14 -1.32 -6.14
N LYS A 57 0.91 -0.57 -6.95
CA LYS A 57 2.37 -0.47 -6.77
C LYS A 57 2.72 0.12 -5.41
N HIS A 58 2.06 1.20 -4.97
CA HIS A 58 2.30 1.76 -3.65
C HIS A 58 1.90 0.83 -2.50
N LEU A 59 0.87 0.00 -2.70
CA LEU A 59 0.48 -1.07 -1.78
C LEU A 59 1.57 -2.15 -1.69
N ARG A 60 2.14 -2.56 -2.83
CA ARG A 60 3.32 -3.44 -2.87
C ARG A 60 4.50 -2.85 -2.12
N ASP A 61 4.79 -1.57 -2.33
CA ASP A 61 5.91 -0.88 -1.68
C ASP A 61 5.74 -0.83 -0.15
N ALA A 62 4.51 -0.95 0.36
CA ALA A 62 4.20 -1.03 1.79
C ALA A 62 4.07 -2.48 2.32
N ALA A 63 4.13 -3.50 1.47
CA ALA A 63 3.84 -4.89 1.84
C ALA A 63 4.77 -5.44 2.92
N TRP A 64 6.08 -5.11 2.86
CA TRP A 64 7.02 -5.49 3.91
C TRP A 64 6.65 -4.89 5.26
N GLN A 65 6.23 -3.63 5.27
CA GLN A 65 5.84 -2.97 6.52
C GLN A 65 4.56 -3.60 7.09
N HIS A 66 3.57 -3.87 6.24
CA HIS A 66 2.33 -4.54 6.64
C HIS A 66 2.60 -5.92 7.23
N SER A 67 3.18 -6.83 6.45
CA SER A 67 3.32 -8.24 6.84
C SER A 67 4.40 -8.44 7.90
N ILE A 68 5.58 -7.82 7.73
CA ILE A 68 6.72 -8.12 8.60
C ILE A 68 6.81 -7.13 9.75
N VAL A 69 6.89 -5.82 9.47
CA VAL A 69 7.17 -4.83 10.51
C VAL A 69 6.01 -4.70 11.51
N PHE A 70 4.78 -4.62 11.01
CA PHE A 70 3.58 -4.54 11.85
C PHE A 70 3.06 -5.92 12.28
N GLY A 71 3.11 -6.91 11.39
CA GLY A 71 2.52 -8.24 11.64
C GLY A 71 3.38 -9.18 12.49
N GLU A 72 4.69 -9.22 12.26
CA GLU A 72 5.51 -10.37 12.69
C GLU A 72 6.62 -10.01 13.69
N LEU A 73 7.35 -8.91 13.48
CA LEU A 73 8.56 -8.62 14.25
C LEU A 73 8.34 -8.52 15.77
N ARG A 74 7.12 -8.21 16.19
CA ARG A 74 6.75 -8.11 17.61
C ARG A 74 6.21 -9.40 18.23
N ALA A 75 6.09 -10.48 17.46
CA ALA A 75 5.50 -11.75 17.90
C ALA A 75 6.39 -12.59 18.84
N GLY A 76 7.64 -12.16 19.07
CA GLY A 76 8.56 -12.82 20.02
C GLY A 76 9.28 -14.04 19.45
N HIS A 77 9.23 -14.25 18.13
CA HIS A 77 9.85 -15.40 17.47
C HIS A 77 11.06 -15.05 16.59
N TYR A 78 11.55 -13.81 16.62
CA TYR A 78 12.78 -13.39 15.94
C TYR A 78 13.95 -13.27 16.92
N ILE A 79 15.17 -13.56 16.45
CA ILE A 79 16.37 -13.22 17.20
C ILE A 79 16.67 -11.71 17.12
N SER A 80 17.55 -11.22 18.00
CA SER A 80 18.13 -9.87 17.91
C SER A 80 19.65 -9.97 18.01
N GLY A 81 20.38 -9.04 17.38
CA GLY A 81 21.85 -9.05 17.36
C GLY A 81 22.39 -9.58 16.04
N THR A 82 23.14 -10.67 16.07
CA THR A 82 23.83 -11.24 14.91
C THR A 82 23.19 -12.56 14.51
N SER A 83 22.92 -12.74 13.22
CA SER A 83 22.37 -13.97 12.65
C SER A 83 23.38 -15.11 12.59
N GLY A 84 22.90 -16.32 12.32
CA GLY A 84 23.72 -17.52 12.10
C GLY A 84 24.73 -17.34 10.97
N ASP A 85 24.39 -16.57 9.94
CA ASP A 85 25.30 -16.20 8.85
C ASP A 85 26.24 -15.01 9.20
N GLY A 86 26.18 -14.51 10.43
CA GLY A 86 27.07 -13.46 10.92
C GLY A 86 26.65 -12.03 10.54
N ALA A 87 25.48 -11.84 9.92
CA ALA A 87 24.96 -10.52 9.59
C ALA A 87 24.24 -9.88 10.79
N SER A 88 24.29 -8.55 10.90
CA SER A 88 23.47 -7.84 11.90
C SER A 88 22.00 -7.87 11.49
N VAL A 89 21.13 -8.32 12.39
CA VAL A 89 19.67 -8.47 12.19
C VAL A 89 18.99 -7.10 12.23
N PHE A 90 18.02 -6.89 11.33
CA PHE A 90 17.25 -5.65 11.27
C PHE A 90 16.26 -5.52 12.43
N ASN A 91 15.89 -4.27 12.74
CA ASN A 91 14.76 -3.94 13.62
C ASN A 91 14.85 -4.52 15.04
N GLY A 92 16.06 -4.71 15.58
CA GLY A 92 16.27 -5.26 16.91
C GLY A 92 15.46 -4.57 18.01
N SER A 93 15.27 -3.24 17.93
CA SER A 93 14.42 -2.50 18.86
C SER A 93 12.94 -2.89 18.81
N ILE A 94 12.38 -3.13 17.61
CA ILE A 94 11.00 -3.60 17.45
C ILE A 94 10.86 -5.00 18.03
N ILE A 95 11.80 -5.88 17.70
CA ILE A 95 11.83 -7.29 18.16
C ILE A 95 11.89 -7.35 19.69
N GLN A 96 12.74 -6.52 20.30
CA GLN A 96 12.89 -6.41 21.74
C GLN A 96 11.80 -5.58 22.44
N GLN A 97 10.81 -5.08 21.68
CA GLN A 97 9.72 -4.22 22.21
C GLN A 97 10.21 -2.92 22.86
N ASN A 98 11.39 -2.43 22.47
CA ASN A 98 12.02 -1.24 23.01
C ASN A 98 11.45 0.02 22.35
N PHE A 99 10.27 0.46 22.82
CA PHE A 99 9.57 1.62 22.29
C PHE A 99 9.57 2.82 23.25
N ASP A 100 9.99 3.96 22.74
CA ASP A 100 9.84 5.28 23.39
C ASP A 100 9.72 6.38 22.33
N SER A 101 9.72 7.65 22.74
CA SER A 101 9.58 8.79 21.81
C SER A 101 10.74 8.94 20.83
N ASN A 102 11.91 8.38 21.12
CA ASN A 102 13.11 8.38 20.29
C ASN A 102 13.31 7.05 19.55
N ASN A 103 12.66 5.98 20.00
CA ASN A 103 12.69 4.65 19.40
C ASN A 103 11.29 4.19 18.99
N THR A 104 10.76 4.77 17.92
CA THR A 104 9.36 4.56 17.51
C THR A 104 9.18 3.33 16.62
N GLY A 105 10.27 2.63 16.26
CA GLY A 105 10.30 1.54 15.28
C GLY A 105 10.12 2.02 13.83
N VAL A 106 9.02 2.71 13.55
CA VAL A 106 8.74 3.36 12.26
C VAL A 106 8.49 4.86 12.46
N SER A 107 8.70 5.66 11.43
CA SER A 107 8.45 7.12 11.47
C SER A 107 7.23 7.50 10.65
N LYS A 108 6.69 8.72 10.88
CA LYS A 108 5.65 9.34 10.05
C LYS A 108 4.40 8.46 9.85
N PHE A 109 3.94 7.76 10.90
CA PHE A 109 2.81 6.82 10.81
C PHE A 109 3.00 5.75 9.73
N GLY A 110 4.22 5.19 9.63
CA GLY A 110 4.56 4.20 8.62
C GLY A 110 4.53 4.73 7.18
N ASP A 111 4.57 6.05 6.99
CA ASP A 111 4.53 6.69 5.67
C ASP A 111 3.27 6.34 4.85
N LEU A 112 2.17 6.01 5.53
CA LEU A 112 0.92 5.58 4.89
C LEU A 112 0.05 6.75 4.39
N TYR A 113 0.22 7.95 4.95
CA TYR A 113 -0.63 9.10 4.60
C TYR A 113 -0.49 9.55 3.15
N GLY A 114 0.70 9.49 2.55
CA GLY A 114 0.85 9.80 1.11
C GLY A 114 0.05 8.84 0.23
N ARG A 115 -0.03 7.56 0.62
CA ARG A 115 -0.80 6.53 -0.06
C ARG A 115 -2.30 6.75 0.11
N ILE A 116 -2.73 7.12 1.33
CA ILE A 116 -4.12 7.51 1.63
C ILE A 116 -4.52 8.75 0.82
N THR A 117 -3.66 9.76 0.70
CA THR A 117 -3.91 10.93 -0.15
C THR A 117 -4.10 10.54 -1.60
N ASN A 118 -3.33 9.57 -2.12
CA ASN A 118 -3.53 9.06 -3.47
C ASN A 118 -4.89 8.38 -3.64
N CYS A 119 -5.36 7.61 -2.64
CA CYS A 119 -6.71 7.04 -2.64
C CYS A 119 -7.78 8.14 -2.65
N ASN A 120 -7.62 9.17 -1.80
CA ASN A 120 -8.56 10.29 -1.75
C ASN A 120 -8.64 11.04 -3.09
N LEU A 121 -7.49 11.27 -3.74
CA LEU A 121 -7.43 11.92 -5.04
C LEU A 121 -8.17 11.12 -6.11
N PHE A 122 -7.99 9.79 -6.14
CA PHE A 122 -8.71 8.94 -7.08
C PHE A 122 -10.22 8.99 -6.83
N ILE A 123 -10.66 8.83 -5.58
CA ILE A 123 -12.09 8.87 -5.24
C ILE A 123 -12.71 10.20 -5.69
N GLU A 124 -12.08 11.34 -5.36
CA GLU A 124 -12.57 12.66 -5.77
C GLU A 124 -12.69 12.80 -7.30
N ARG A 125 -11.68 12.33 -8.04
CA ARG A 125 -11.58 12.58 -9.49
C ARG A 125 -12.34 11.57 -10.34
N VAL A 126 -12.73 10.43 -9.78
CA VAL A 126 -13.33 9.31 -10.52
C VAL A 126 -14.79 9.05 -10.13
N THR A 127 -15.26 9.52 -8.97
CA THR A 127 -16.66 9.30 -8.52
C THR A 127 -17.68 9.70 -9.60
N ASP A 128 -17.51 10.89 -10.20
CA ASP A 128 -18.42 11.43 -11.22
C ASP A 128 -17.84 11.35 -12.64
N ALA A 129 -16.84 10.48 -12.87
CA ALA A 129 -16.22 10.36 -14.19
C ALA A 129 -17.19 9.81 -15.25
N ASP A 130 -17.25 10.47 -16.40
CA ASP A 130 -18.08 10.12 -17.57
C ASP A 130 -17.27 9.58 -18.76
N TYR A 131 -15.94 9.54 -18.64
CA TYR A 131 -15.00 9.11 -19.68
C TYR A 131 -14.68 7.60 -19.66
N MET A 132 -15.42 6.81 -18.87
CA MET A 132 -15.28 5.35 -18.77
C MET A 132 -16.63 4.67 -18.45
N PRO A 133 -16.77 3.36 -18.72
CA PRO A 133 -17.97 2.63 -18.34
C PRO A 133 -18.21 2.64 -16.82
N GLU A 134 -19.47 2.83 -16.42
CA GLU A 134 -19.91 2.88 -15.01
C GLU A 134 -19.49 1.63 -14.22
N GLU A 135 -19.68 0.42 -14.79
CA GLU A 135 -19.28 -0.83 -14.12
C GLU A 135 -17.77 -0.88 -13.81
N LYS A 136 -16.94 -0.28 -14.66
CA LYS A 136 -15.48 -0.23 -14.49
C LYS A 136 -15.08 0.86 -13.51
N ARG A 137 -15.70 2.03 -13.59
CA ARG A 137 -15.57 3.12 -12.62
C ARG A 137 -15.89 2.63 -11.21
N ASP A 138 -17.03 1.98 -11.05
CA ASP A 138 -17.50 1.48 -9.76
C ASP A 138 -16.57 0.40 -9.23
N TYR A 139 -16.16 -0.58 -10.06
CA TYR A 139 -15.16 -1.57 -9.65
C TYR A 139 -13.85 -0.91 -9.17
N TYR A 140 -13.39 0.15 -9.84
CA TYR A 140 -12.19 0.90 -9.44
C TYR A 140 -12.39 1.64 -8.10
N LEU A 141 -13.54 2.29 -7.90
CA LEU A 141 -13.89 2.90 -6.61
C LEU A 141 -13.97 1.84 -5.50
N GLY A 142 -14.50 0.66 -5.83
CA GLY A 142 -14.54 -0.52 -4.97
C GLY A 142 -13.16 -0.90 -4.44
N MET A 143 -12.16 -0.99 -5.32
CA MET A 143 -10.77 -1.23 -4.95
C MET A 143 -10.22 -0.14 -4.03
N VAL A 144 -10.37 1.12 -4.41
CA VAL A 144 -9.70 2.24 -3.73
C VAL A 144 -10.27 2.49 -2.34
N HIS A 145 -11.58 2.37 -2.15
CA HIS A 145 -12.19 2.44 -0.82
C HIS A 145 -11.64 1.35 0.11
N ALA A 146 -11.55 0.10 -0.37
CA ALA A 146 -11.02 -0.98 0.46
C ALA A 146 -9.53 -0.83 0.77
N ILE A 147 -8.71 -0.39 -0.19
CA ILE A 147 -7.30 -0.10 0.07
C ILE A 147 -7.14 1.03 1.09
N ARG A 148 -8.01 2.06 1.06
CA ARG A 148 -8.02 3.10 2.08
C ARG A 148 -8.40 2.55 3.45
N ALA A 149 -9.42 1.69 3.53
CA ALA A 149 -9.80 0.99 4.76
C ALA A 149 -8.65 0.12 5.31
N PHE A 150 -7.93 -0.59 4.43
CA PHE A 150 -6.78 -1.42 4.77
C PHE A 150 -5.65 -0.60 5.40
N TYR A 151 -5.28 0.54 4.80
CA TYR A 151 -4.27 1.43 5.39
C TYR A 151 -4.69 1.98 6.74
N TYR A 152 -5.96 2.42 6.87
CA TYR A 152 -6.45 2.89 8.16
C TYR A 152 -6.53 1.78 9.20
N PHE A 153 -6.79 0.53 8.81
CA PHE A 153 -6.79 -0.60 9.75
C PHE A 153 -5.39 -0.92 10.28
N ASP A 154 -4.35 -0.86 9.44
CA ASP A 154 -2.97 -0.92 9.93
C ASP A 154 -2.66 0.23 10.90
N LEU A 155 -3.03 1.46 10.55
CA LEU A 155 -2.83 2.63 11.42
C LEU A 155 -3.58 2.47 12.75
N TYR A 156 -4.81 1.95 12.73
CA TYR A 156 -5.62 1.72 13.91
C TYR A 156 -4.99 0.69 14.84
N ARG A 157 -4.58 -0.46 14.31
CA ARG A 157 -3.97 -1.54 15.10
C ARG A 157 -2.64 -1.13 15.72
N VAL A 158 -1.86 -0.28 15.04
CA VAL A 158 -0.55 0.17 15.52
C VAL A 158 -0.66 1.37 16.48
N TYR A 159 -1.56 2.32 16.21
CA TYR A 159 -1.57 3.62 16.90
C TYR A 159 -2.88 3.96 17.64
N GLY A 160 -3.96 3.22 17.42
CA GLY A 160 -5.31 3.58 17.85
C GLY A 160 -5.86 4.77 17.07
N GLY A 161 -6.20 5.86 17.77
CA GLY A 161 -6.69 7.09 17.11
C GLY A 161 -5.60 7.76 16.26
N VAL A 162 -5.89 8.13 15.02
CA VAL A 162 -4.95 8.78 14.08
C VAL A 162 -5.65 9.90 13.32
N PRO A 163 -4.94 10.85 12.69
CA PRO A 163 -5.61 11.88 11.87
C PRO A 163 -6.41 11.23 10.72
N LEU A 164 -7.69 11.62 10.57
CA LEU A 164 -8.54 11.14 9.47
C LEU A 164 -8.47 12.11 8.28
N ARG A 165 -7.48 11.90 7.41
CA ARG A 165 -7.33 12.64 6.15
C ARG A 165 -8.16 11.96 5.06
N LEU A 166 -9.36 12.46 4.81
CA LEU A 166 -10.34 11.86 3.87
C LEU A 166 -10.56 12.66 2.58
N GLY A 167 -10.09 13.91 2.55
CA GLY A 167 -10.10 14.75 1.36
C GLY A 167 -8.69 14.95 0.78
N ILE A 168 -8.61 15.80 -0.23
CA ILE A 168 -7.34 16.27 -0.79
C ILE A 168 -7.03 17.63 -0.17
N GLU A 169 -5.85 17.77 0.44
CA GLU A 169 -5.45 19.00 1.12
C GLU A 169 -4.76 20.02 0.21
N VAL A 170 -4.24 19.53 -0.92
CA VAL A 170 -3.69 20.35 -2.00
C VAL A 170 -4.40 19.98 -3.28
N ILE A 171 -5.34 20.81 -3.70
CA ILE A 171 -6.01 20.71 -4.99
C ILE A 171 -5.54 21.88 -5.83
N ASP A 172 -5.07 21.60 -7.04
CA ASP A 172 -4.75 22.62 -8.05
C ASP A 172 -3.77 23.71 -7.55
N GLY A 173 -2.86 23.33 -6.66
CA GLY A 173 -1.83 24.22 -6.08
C GLY A 173 -2.30 25.08 -4.90
N GLU A 174 -3.57 24.99 -4.51
CA GLU A 174 -4.09 25.66 -3.32
C GLU A 174 -3.80 24.83 -2.06
N LEU A 175 -3.04 25.42 -1.13
CA LEU A 175 -2.72 24.83 0.17
C LEU A 175 -3.24 25.74 1.27
N ASP A 176 -4.09 25.19 2.14
CA ASP A 176 -4.44 25.82 3.42
C ASP A 176 -3.55 25.23 4.53
N PRO A 177 -2.59 26.00 5.08
CA PRO A 177 -1.70 25.50 6.13
C PRO A 177 -2.44 25.02 7.38
N THR A 178 -3.65 25.51 7.64
CA THR A 178 -4.44 25.07 8.79
C THR A 178 -4.95 23.64 8.62
N LYS A 179 -5.19 23.18 7.38
CA LYS A 179 -5.56 21.79 7.06
C LYS A 179 -4.40 20.81 7.28
N LEU A 180 -3.16 21.29 7.30
CA LEU A 180 -2.00 20.45 7.62
C LEU A 180 -1.96 20.06 9.11
N TYR A 181 -2.51 20.90 10.00
CA TYR A 181 -2.55 20.68 11.46
C TYR A 181 -3.82 19.95 11.90
N LEU A 182 -4.05 18.76 11.35
CA LEU A 182 -5.20 17.93 11.72
C LEU A 182 -4.91 17.14 13.03
N PRO A 183 -5.74 17.27 14.09
CA PRO A 183 -5.58 16.48 15.29
C PRO A 183 -5.84 14.99 15.04
N ARG A 184 -5.32 14.14 15.94
CA ARG A 184 -5.67 12.72 15.93
C ARG A 184 -7.16 12.58 16.23
N ALA A 185 -7.88 11.84 15.40
CA ALA A 185 -9.24 11.41 15.69
C ALA A 185 -9.25 10.40 16.85
N LYS A 186 -10.42 10.16 17.42
CA LYS A 186 -10.64 9.09 18.39
C LYS A 186 -10.49 7.72 17.74
N ALA A 187 -10.25 6.70 18.57
CA ALA A 187 -10.11 5.34 18.08
C ALA A 187 -11.44 4.83 17.48
N SER A 188 -12.58 5.21 18.08
CA SER A 188 -13.92 4.90 17.56
C SER A 188 -14.17 5.50 16.18
N GLU A 189 -13.84 6.78 15.99
CA GLU A 189 -13.99 7.49 14.72
C GLU A 189 -13.16 6.86 13.59
N VAL A 190 -11.97 6.35 13.90
CA VAL A 190 -11.14 5.62 12.92
C VAL A 190 -11.80 4.30 12.51
N VAL A 191 -12.31 3.52 13.47
CA VAL A 191 -13.03 2.25 13.18
C VAL A 191 -14.28 2.51 12.36
N ASP A 192 -15.05 3.54 12.69
CA ASP A 192 -16.25 3.92 11.94
C ASP A 192 -15.92 4.25 10.48
N GLN A 193 -14.83 4.99 10.24
CA GLN A 193 -14.39 5.30 8.90
C GLN A 193 -13.89 4.06 8.14
N ILE A 194 -13.16 3.14 8.79
CA ILE A 194 -12.76 1.85 8.19
C ILE A 194 -14.00 1.05 7.76
N LYS A 195 -14.99 0.90 8.65
CA LYS A 195 -16.25 0.19 8.36
C LYS A 195 -17.04 0.87 7.24
N LYS A 196 -17.05 2.21 7.20
CA LYS A 196 -17.68 2.98 6.12
C LYS A 196 -17.02 2.68 4.77
N ASP A 197 -15.70 2.74 4.69
CA ASP A 197 -14.96 2.48 3.44
C ASP A 197 -15.13 1.02 2.98
N ILE A 198 -15.18 0.05 3.90
CA ILE A 198 -15.51 -1.35 3.59
C ILE A 198 -16.92 -1.46 2.97
N ASN A 199 -17.92 -0.81 3.57
CA ASN A 199 -19.28 -0.83 3.03
C ASN A 199 -19.37 -0.19 1.65
N GLN A 200 -18.73 0.97 1.45
CA GLN A 200 -18.66 1.63 0.14
C GLN A 200 -17.98 0.73 -0.89
N SER A 201 -16.89 0.06 -0.51
CA SER A 201 -16.20 -0.88 -1.39
C SER A 201 -17.12 -2.02 -1.85
N LEU A 202 -17.83 -2.65 -0.91
CA LEU A 202 -18.75 -3.75 -1.22
C LEU A 202 -19.96 -3.30 -2.07
N GLU A 203 -20.45 -2.08 -1.84
CA GLU A 203 -21.53 -1.48 -2.64
C GLU A 203 -21.07 -1.26 -4.09
N TYR A 204 -19.90 -0.64 -4.28
CA TYR A 204 -19.31 -0.38 -5.60
C TYR A 204 -18.93 -1.66 -6.35
N PHE A 205 -18.44 -2.69 -5.67
CA PHE A 205 -18.23 -3.99 -6.30
C PHE A 205 -19.55 -4.68 -6.69
N GLY A 206 -20.66 -4.35 -6.02
CA GLY A 206 -21.98 -4.90 -6.31
C GLY A 206 -22.00 -6.42 -6.33
N ASN A 207 -22.45 -7.02 -7.43
CA ASN A 207 -22.49 -8.48 -7.60
C ASN A 207 -21.25 -9.04 -8.32
N ASN A 208 -20.23 -8.23 -8.58
CA ASN A 208 -19.03 -8.67 -9.27
C ASN A 208 -18.12 -9.46 -8.31
N ASN A 209 -18.13 -10.79 -8.48
CA ASN A 209 -17.27 -11.71 -7.73
C ASN A 209 -16.06 -12.19 -8.57
N ASP A 210 -15.84 -11.63 -9.76
CA ASP A 210 -14.71 -11.98 -10.61
C ASP A 210 -13.40 -11.44 -10.01
N PHE A 211 -12.33 -12.24 -10.08
CA PHE A 211 -10.99 -11.87 -9.64
C PHE A 211 -10.21 -11.08 -10.70
N ASP A 212 -10.69 -11.01 -11.94
CA ASP A 212 -10.02 -10.30 -13.03
C ASP A 212 -10.97 -9.80 -14.16
N PRO A 213 -12.07 -9.08 -13.83
CA PRO A 213 -13.08 -8.71 -14.83
C PRO A 213 -12.54 -7.84 -15.99
N TYR A 214 -11.37 -7.21 -15.80
CA TYR A 214 -10.76 -6.31 -16.78
C TYR A 214 -9.36 -6.75 -17.22
N ASN A 215 -8.96 -8.01 -16.97
CA ASN A 215 -7.66 -8.57 -17.35
C ASN A 215 -6.45 -7.74 -16.88
N MET A 216 -6.53 -7.18 -15.67
CA MET A 216 -5.45 -6.43 -15.04
C MET A 216 -4.44 -7.36 -14.39
N GLY A 217 -4.89 -8.54 -13.95
CA GLY A 217 -4.07 -9.56 -13.33
C GLY A 217 -4.81 -10.25 -12.20
N LYS A 218 -5.30 -11.46 -12.49
CA LYS A 218 -6.03 -12.32 -11.54
C LYS A 218 -5.38 -12.34 -10.16
N LYS A 219 -6.14 -11.92 -9.15
CA LYS A 219 -5.76 -11.89 -7.72
C LYS A 219 -4.56 -10.99 -7.38
N ALA A 220 -4.02 -10.22 -8.34
CA ALA A 220 -2.95 -9.24 -8.11
C ALA A 220 -3.50 -7.83 -7.80
N TYR A 221 -4.77 -7.59 -8.15
CA TYR A 221 -5.50 -6.37 -7.86
C TYR A 221 -6.55 -6.65 -6.79
N TRP A 222 -6.83 -5.62 -5.99
CA TRP A 222 -7.88 -5.67 -4.99
C TRP A 222 -9.19 -6.05 -5.66
N ASN A 223 -10.00 -6.86 -4.98
CA ASN A 223 -11.25 -7.39 -5.51
C ASN A 223 -12.24 -7.56 -4.37
N LYS A 224 -13.50 -7.86 -4.70
CA LYS A 224 -14.57 -7.98 -3.72
C LYS A 224 -14.27 -9.03 -2.64
N ALA A 225 -13.68 -10.17 -3.00
CA ALA A 225 -13.29 -11.19 -2.04
C ALA A 225 -12.25 -10.66 -1.04
N ALA A 226 -11.27 -9.86 -1.51
CA ALA A 226 -10.30 -9.21 -0.63
C ALA A 226 -10.97 -8.23 0.35
N THR A 227 -12.01 -7.49 -0.08
CA THR A 227 -12.80 -6.64 0.83
C THR A 227 -13.60 -7.46 1.84
N GLU A 228 -14.19 -8.59 1.45
CA GLU A 228 -14.87 -9.50 2.38
C GLU A 228 -13.89 -10.08 3.42
N ALA A 229 -12.66 -10.42 3.02
CA ALA A 229 -11.61 -10.87 3.93
C ALA A 229 -11.17 -9.76 4.90
N LEU A 230 -10.97 -8.53 4.40
CA LEU A 230 -10.69 -7.37 5.25
C LEU A 230 -11.83 -7.08 6.22
N ALA A 231 -13.08 -7.17 5.77
CA ALA A 231 -14.26 -7.01 6.61
C ALA A 231 -14.27 -8.06 7.73
N ALA A 232 -14.05 -9.33 7.40
CA ALA A 232 -13.95 -10.38 8.40
C ALA A 232 -12.89 -10.07 9.47
N ASP A 233 -11.69 -9.65 9.08
CA ASP A 233 -10.61 -9.30 10.01
C ASP A 233 -10.96 -8.08 10.90
N VAL A 234 -11.42 -6.99 10.28
CA VAL A 234 -11.81 -5.76 11.00
C VAL A 234 -12.93 -6.02 12.02
N TYR A 235 -13.99 -6.73 11.61
CA TYR A 235 -15.11 -7.01 12.50
C TYR A 235 -14.74 -8.04 13.58
N LEU A 236 -13.90 -9.03 13.26
CA LEU A 236 -13.38 -9.96 14.27
C LEU A 236 -12.50 -9.23 15.30
N TRP A 237 -11.59 -8.36 14.86
CA TRP A 237 -10.78 -7.53 15.74
C TRP A 237 -11.66 -6.67 16.65
N ASN A 238 -12.59 -5.91 16.06
CA ASN A 238 -13.47 -5.02 16.82
C ASN A 238 -14.39 -5.77 17.79
N SER A 239 -14.63 -7.06 17.56
CA SER A 239 -15.43 -7.87 18.49
C SER A 239 -14.72 -8.28 19.77
N LYS A 240 -13.37 -8.20 19.78
CA LYS A 240 -12.54 -8.74 20.87
C LYS A 240 -11.57 -7.73 21.48
N VAL A 241 -11.24 -6.64 20.79
CA VAL A 241 -10.18 -5.73 21.19
C VAL A 241 -10.73 -4.33 21.44
N SER A 242 -10.68 -3.87 22.69
CA SER A 242 -10.91 -2.46 23.03
C SER A 242 -9.63 -1.66 22.82
N THR A 243 -9.72 -0.50 22.17
CA THR A 243 -8.58 0.42 21.95
C THR A 243 -9.03 1.85 22.21
N GLY A 244 -8.44 2.50 23.21
CA GLY A 244 -8.83 3.85 23.61
C GLY A 244 -10.31 3.91 24.01
N ASP A 245 -11.07 4.78 23.34
CA ASP A 245 -12.50 4.97 23.56
C ASP A 245 -13.38 3.94 22.80
N ASN A 246 -12.81 3.22 21.83
CA ASN A 246 -13.52 2.15 21.12
C ASN A 246 -13.56 0.87 21.97
N GLN A 247 -14.74 0.45 22.38
CA GLN A 247 -14.94 -0.79 23.14
C GLN A 247 -15.22 -1.97 22.23
N ALA A 248 -14.71 -3.16 22.60
CA ALA A 248 -15.00 -4.38 21.89
C ALA A 248 -16.52 -4.64 21.81
N ASN A 249 -17.03 -4.94 20.61
CA ASN A 249 -18.44 -5.22 20.37
C ASN A 249 -18.65 -6.65 19.86
N THR A 250 -19.08 -7.56 20.74
CA THR A 250 -19.29 -8.97 20.40
C THR A 250 -20.33 -9.22 19.29
N GLU A 251 -21.22 -8.26 19.01
CA GLU A 251 -22.19 -8.37 17.91
C GLU A 251 -21.50 -8.41 16.54
N ASP A 252 -20.31 -7.80 16.42
CA ASP A 252 -19.51 -7.80 15.19
C ASP A 252 -19.04 -9.22 14.80
N LEU A 253 -19.06 -10.21 15.71
CA LEU A 253 -18.77 -11.60 15.37
C LEU A 253 -19.72 -12.15 14.30
N GLN A 254 -20.99 -11.75 14.30
CA GLN A 254 -21.94 -12.22 13.29
C GLN A 254 -21.65 -11.61 11.92
N VAL A 255 -21.18 -10.36 11.89
CA VAL A 255 -20.78 -9.68 10.66
C VAL A 255 -19.51 -10.32 10.10
N ALA A 256 -18.50 -10.54 10.94
CA ALA A 256 -17.27 -11.25 10.54
C ALA A 256 -17.58 -12.64 9.98
N LYS A 257 -18.42 -13.42 10.68
CA LYS A 257 -18.85 -14.75 10.22
C LYS A 257 -19.56 -14.69 8.87
N LYS A 258 -20.43 -13.70 8.64
CA LYS A 258 -21.12 -13.53 7.35
C LYS A 258 -20.12 -13.35 6.21
N HIS A 259 -19.14 -12.45 6.36
CA HIS A 259 -18.13 -12.21 5.33
C HIS A 259 -17.24 -13.44 5.08
N LEU A 260 -16.86 -14.18 6.14
CA LEU A 260 -16.16 -15.46 5.98
C LEU A 260 -16.99 -16.50 5.22
N LEU A 261 -18.29 -16.61 5.49
CA LEU A 261 -19.18 -17.51 4.75
C LEU A 261 -19.38 -17.09 3.29
N ASN A 262 -19.35 -15.78 2.99
CA ASN A 262 -19.37 -15.31 1.62
C ASN A 262 -18.13 -15.79 0.86
N LEU A 263 -16.93 -15.74 1.48
CA LEU A 263 -15.70 -16.25 0.88
C LEU A 263 -15.81 -17.73 0.49
N VAL A 264 -16.38 -18.55 1.38
CA VAL A 264 -16.58 -19.99 1.15
C VAL A 264 -17.56 -20.26 0.01
N ASN A 265 -18.64 -19.50 -0.08
CA ASN A 265 -19.78 -19.85 -0.94
C ASN A 265 -19.76 -19.18 -2.32
N ASN A 266 -19.09 -18.05 -2.49
CA ASN A 266 -19.35 -17.14 -3.62
C ASN A 266 -18.18 -16.93 -4.60
N TYR A 267 -16.99 -17.51 -4.32
CA TYR A 267 -15.75 -17.18 -5.05
C TYR A 267 -14.97 -18.41 -5.56
N ASN A 268 -15.51 -19.62 -5.44
CA ASN A 268 -14.88 -20.85 -5.93
C ASN A 268 -13.44 -21.09 -5.39
N LEU A 269 -13.13 -20.58 -4.20
CA LEU A 269 -11.83 -20.78 -3.55
C LEU A 269 -11.66 -22.23 -3.10
N GLN A 270 -10.46 -22.77 -3.21
CA GLN A 270 -10.13 -24.14 -2.79
C GLN A 270 -8.75 -24.17 -2.14
N LEU A 271 -8.62 -24.95 -1.07
CA LEU A 271 -7.30 -25.21 -0.48
C LEU A 271 -6.47 -26.06 -1.45
N GLU A 272 -5.21 -25.71 -1.62
CA GLU A 272 -4.25 -26.53 -2.32
C GLU A 272 -4.04 -27.84 -1.56
N SER A 273 -3.93 -28.95 -2.30
CA SER A 273 -3.66 -30.26 -1.69
C SER A 273 -2.24 -30.37 -1.12
N ASP A 274 -1.35 -29.48 -1.56
CA ASP A 274 0.06 -29.42 -1.20
C ASP A 274 0.41 -27.96 -0.87
N PHE A 275 0.78 -27.71 0.37
CA PHE A 275 1.06 -26.36 0.86
C PHE A 275 2.17 -25.65 0.09
N SER A 276 3.18 -26.40 -0.36
CA SER A 276 4.29 -25.81 -1.12
C SER A 276 3.79 -25.13 -2.40
N LYS A 277 2.70 -25.64 -3.00
CA LYS A 277 2.06 -25.07 -4.20
C LYS A 277 1.32 -23.78 -3.96
N VAL A 278 0.97 -23.46 -2.71
CA VAL A 278 0.39 -22.15 -2.36
C VAL A 278 1.40 -21.04 -2.65
N HIS A 279 2.68 -21.32 -2.41
CA HIS A 279 3.79 -20.35 -2.47
C HIS A 279 4.68 -20.49 -3.71
N ASP A 280 4.46 -21.52 -4.54
CA ASP A 280 5.23 -21.78 -5.75
C ASP A 280 5.13 -20.59 -6.75
N THR A 281 6.27 -20.13 -7.23
CA THR A 281 6.38 -19.01 -8.18
C THR A 281 5.76 -19.33 -9.55
N GLU A 282 5.63 -20.61 -9.89
CA GLU A 282 4.98 -21.09 -11.11
C GLU A 282 3.46 -21.32 -10.92
N ASN A 283 2.96 -21.33 -9.68
CA ASN A 283 1.54 -21.51 -9.33
C ASN A 283 0.91 -20.25 -8.72
N LYS A 284 1.33 -19.06 -9.18
CA LYS A 284 0.77 -17.78 -8.72
C LYS A 284 -0.72 -17.68 -9.05
N SER A 285 -1.50 -17.07 -8.16
CA SER A 285 -2.95 -16.87 -8.34
C SER A 285 -3.77 -18.17 -8.34
N ASN A 286 -3.23 -19.23 -7.75
CA ASN A 286 -3.93 -20.49 -7.48
C ASN A 286 -5.24 -20.29 -6.71
N ASP A 287 -6.06 -21.34 -6.61
CA ASP A 287 -7.44 -21.24 -6.11
C ASP A 287 -7.55 -21.00 -4.60
N GLU A 288 -6.45 -21.11 -3.84
CA GLU A 288 -6.41 -20.77 -2.41
C GLU A 288 -6.22 -19.26 -2.17
N VAL A 289 -5.46 -18.59 -3.03
CA VAL A 289 -5.16 -17.16 -2.89
C VAL A 289 -6.42 -16.31 -3.12
N ILE A 290 -6.68 -15.32 -2.27
CA ILE A 290 -7.75 -14.30 -2.47
C ILE A 290 -7.17 -13.04 -3.12
N PHE A 291 -6.07 -12.55 -2.56
CA PHE A 291 -5.33 -11.39 -3.03
C PHE A 291 -3.86 -11.57 -2.65
N ALA A 292 -2.95 -11.23 -3.56
CA ALA A 292 -1.52 -11.31 -3.32
C ALA A 292 -0.79 -10.14 -3.96
N ILE A 293 0.21 -9.63 -3.24
CA ILE A 293 1.14 -8.65 -3.76
C ILE A 293 2.03 -9.30 -4.83
N ARG A 294 2.01 -8.76 -6.04
CA ARG A 294 2.77 -9.32 -7.16
C ARG A 294 4.19 -8.77 -7.23
N TYR A 295 5.14 -9.69 -7.19
CA TYR A 295 6.53 -9.47 -7.57
C TYR A 295 6.83 -10.26 -8.84
N LEU A 296 7.61 -9.64 -9.72
CA LEU A 296 7.97 -10.15 -11.04
C LEU A 296 9.41 -9.75 -11.36
N GLU A 297 10.16 -10.69 -11.94
CA GLU A 297 11.51 -10.42 -12.44
C GLU A 297 11.48 -9.29 -13.48
N GLY A 298 12.44 -8.38 -13.40
CA GLY A 298 12.48 -7.18 -14.25
C GLY A 298 11.52 -6.06 -13.84
N GLU A 299 10.61 -6.31 -12.88
CA GLU A 299 9.67 -5.30 -12.39
C GLU A 299 9.94 -4.88 -10.93
N ALA A 300 9.97 -5.85 -10.01
CA ALA A 300 10.18 -5.61 -8.59
C ALA A 300 10.68 -6.86 -7.86
N GLN A 301 11.70 -6.68 -7.02
CA GLN A 301 12.22 -7.70 -6.12
C GLN A 301 11.42 -7.72 -4.81
N ASN A 302 11.19 -8.92 -4.26
CA ASN A 302 10.61 -9.08 -2.92
C ASN A 302 11.70 -9.09 -1.83
N SER A 303 11.28 -9.03 -0.57
CA SER A 303 12.20 -8.97 0.58
C SER A 303 12.68 -10.33 1.09
N ALA A 304 12.47 -11.42 0.34
CA ALA A 304 12.87 -12.76 0.78
C ALA A 304 14.39 -12.88 0.98
N ASN A 305 15.17 -12.05 0.28
CA ASN A 305 16.62 -11.97 0.43
C ASN A 305 17.09 -11.66 1.86
N ASN A 306 16.24 -11.05 2.70
CA ASN A 306 16.54 -10.77 4.11
C ASN A 306 16.57 -12.04 4.99
N TYR A 307 16.04 -13.16 4.50
CA TYR A 307 15.97 -14.43 5.24
C TYR A 307 17.01 -15.45 4.74
N LEU A 308 17.72 -15.13 3.67
CA LEU A 308 18.63 -16.03 2.99
C LEU A 308 20.09 -15.75 3.38
N TYR A 309 20.91 -16.79 3.39
CA TYR A 309 22.37 -16.67 3.55
C TYR A 309 23.00 -16.04 2.30
N ASP A 310 24.17 -15.41 2.45
CA ASP A 310 24.97 -15.00 1.30
C ASP A 310 25.91 -16.16 0.89
N PRO A 311 25.90 -16.64 -0.37
CA PRO A 311 26.79 -17.72 -0.80
C PRO A 311 28.24 -17.23 -1.05
N TYR A 312 28.47 -15.92 -1.15
CA TYR A 312 29.77 -15.33 -1.48
C TYR A 312 30.45 -14.68 -0.27
N VAL A 313 29.69 -14.18 0.70
CA VAL A 313 30.17 -13.64 1.97
C VAL A 313 29.41 -14.27 3.15
N GLY A 314 29.75 -13.96 4.41
CA GLY A 314 29.03 -14.52 5.56
C GLY A 314 29.70 -15.71 6.25
N GLY A 315 29.17 -16.05 7.42
CA GLY A 315 29.70 -17.07 8.33
C GLY A 315 29.44 -18.50 7.87
N THR A 316 28.45 -18.71 7.00
CA THR A 316 28.13 -20.03 6.46
C THR A 316 29.15 -20.49 5.40
N LYS A 317 29.70 -19.55 4.62
CA LYS A 317 30.63 -19.86 3.53
C LYS A 317 31.89 -20.59 4.02
N GLY A 318 32.04 -21.84 3.58
CA GLY A 318 33.23 -22.66 3.84
C GLY A 318 33.38 -23.13 5.30
N ASN A 319 32.46 -22.75 6.18
CA ASN A 319 32.51 -23.02 7.61
C ASN A 319 31.21 -23.65 8.16
N ALA A 320 30.18 -23.85 7.33
CA ALA A 320 28.96 -24.57 7.68
C ALA A 320 28.88 -25.95 7.02
N TYR A 321 28.13 -26.85 7.64
CA TYR A 321 27.93 -28.24 7.20
C TYR A 321 26.44 -28.59 7.23
N LEU A 322 26.00 -29.41 6.29
CA LEU A 322 24.67 -30.01 6.28
C LEU A 322 24.56 -31.10 7.37
N GLU A 323 23.33 -31.56 7.64
CA GLU A 323 23.08 -32.60 8.66
C GLU A 323 23.81 -33.92 8.37
N ASP A 324 24.08 -34.21 7.09
CA ASP A 324 24.85 -35.38 6.64
C ASP A 324 26.37 -35.21 6.77
N GLY A 325 26.85 -34.05 7.25
CA GLY A 325 28.27 -33.71 7.41
C GLY A 325 28.96 -33.23 6.13
N SER A 326 28.24 -33.10 5.01
CA SER A 326 28.78 -32.48 3.79
C SER A 326 28.88 -30.96 3.93
N LEU A 327 29.76 -30.33 3.16
CA LEU A 327 29.98 -28.88 3.23
C LEU A 327 28.74 -28.13 2.74
N PHE A 328 28.31 -27.12 3.52
CA PHE A 328 27.27 -26.18 3.12
C PHE A 328 27.87 -25.22 2.07
N VAL A 329 27.70 -25.53 0.80
CA VAL A 329 28.20 -24.69 -0.31
C VAL A 329 27.13 -23.67 -0.70
N ASP A 330 26.08 -24.13 -1.38
CA ASP A 330 24.92 -23.32 -1.77
C ASP A 330 23.72 -24.26 -2.03
N PRO A 331 23.16 -24.88 -0.99
CA PRO A 331 22.09 -25.88 -1.14
C PRO A 331 20.80 -25.31 -1.75
N LEU A 332 20.56 -24.00 -1.64
CA LEU A 332 19.40 -23.33 -2.22
C LEU A 332 19.65 -22.77 -3.63
N GLY A 333 20.87 -22.89 -4.16
CA GLY A 333 21.22 -22.37 -5.49
C GLY A 333 21.04 -20.85 -5.61
N ILE A 334 21.42 -20.10 -4.57
CA ILE A 334 21.30 -18.65 -4.53
C ILE A 334 22.27 -18.03 -5.54
N SER A 335 21.73 -17.49 -6.62
CA SER A 335 22.53 -16.91 -7.71
C SER A 335 23.00 -15.46 -7.46
N THR A 336 22.70 -14.88 -6.29
CA THR A 336 22.93 -13.46 -5.97
C THR A 336 23.77 -13.25 -4.71
N SER A 337 24.63 -12.24 -4.73
CA SER A 337 25.39 -11.76 -3.56
C SER A 337 24.64 -10.67 -2.76
N GLN A 338 23.33 -10.55 -2.97
CA GLN A 338 22.48 -9.59 -2.26
C GLN A 338 21.62 -10.23 -1.18
N ALA A 339 21.65 -11.56 -1.06
CA ALA A 339 21.06 -12.27 0.05
C ALA A 339 21.86 -11.95 1.32
N GLN A 340 21.17 -11.57 2.38
CA GLN A 340 21.79 -11.34 3.68
C GLN A 340 20.80 -11.77 4.74
N GLN A 341 21.22 -12.62 5.68
CA GLN A 341 20.34 -13.12 6.74
C GLN A 341 20.13 -12.02 7.80
N ARG A 342 19.35 -11.00 7.43
CA ARG A 342 18.97 -9.83 8.23
C ARG A 342 17.71 -10.07 9.04
N SER A 343 17.03 -11.19 8.82
CA SER A 343 15.86 -11.65 9.56
C SER A 343 16.03 -13.13 9.82
N GLU A 344 15.96 -13.53 11.08
CA GLU A 344 16.13 -14.92 11.51
C GLU A 344 15.18 -15.22 12.67
N TYR A 345 14.51 -16.36 12.57
CA TYR A 345 13.66 -16.88 13.63
C TYR A 345 14.48 -17.47 14.77
N VAL A 346 13.93 -17.44 15.98
CA VAL A 346 14.53 -18.16 17.11
C VAL A 346 14.61 -19.65 16.79
N LYS A 347 15.75 -20.27 17.12
CA LYS A 347 16.01 -21.69 16.83
C LYS A 347 14.91 -22.62 17.36
N ASP A 348 14.34 -22.31 18.52
CA ASP A 348 13.29 -23.13 19.14
C ASP A 348 12.01 -23.16 18.29
N LEU A 349 11.66 -22.05 17.61
CA LEU A 349 10.55 -22.04 16.68
C LEU A 349 10.86 -22.97 15.50
N PHE A 350 12.04 -22.86 14.89
CA PHE A 350 12.45 -23.72 13.79
C PHE A 350 12.42 -25.22 14.16
N LEU A 351 12.91 -25.55 15.36
CA LEU A 351 12.93 -26.93 15.86
C LEU A 351 11.55 -27.46 16.30
N SER A 352 10.55 -26.58 16.44
CA SER A 352 9.18 -26.98 16.79
C SER A 352 8.43 -27.61 15.62
N PHE A 353 8.87 -27.36 14.38
CA PHE A 353 8.28 -27.96 13.19
C PHE A 353 8.71 -29.42 13.05
N ASP A 354 7.77 -30.31 12.74
CA ASP A 354 8.09 -31.71 12.44
C ASP A 354 8.89 -31.76 11.14
N LYS A 355 10.01 -32.48 11.11
CA LYS A 355 10.81 -32.69 9.89
C LYS A 355 10.01 -33.35 8.76
N LYS A 356 8.90 -34.01 9.09
CA LYS A 356 7.95 -34.61 8.15
C LYS A 356 6.72 -33.75 7.87
N ASP A 357 6.66 -32.54 8.43
CA ASP A 357 5.57 -31.63 8.15
C ASP A 357 5.62 -31.24 6.67
N SER A 358 4.61 -31.68 5.92
CA SER A 358 4.41 -31.39 4.50
C SER A 358 3.21 -30.47 4.28
N ARG A 359 2.68 -29.89 5.37
CA ARG A 359 1.61 -28.89 5.33
C ARG A 359 2.16 -27.49 5.17
#